data_AF-A0A8S3R5D7-F1
#
_entry.id   AF-A0A8S3R5D7-F1
#
_cell.length_a   1.000
_cell.length_b   1.000
_cell.length_c   1.000
_cell.angle_alpha   90.00
_cell.angle_beta   90.00
_cell.angle_gamma   90.00
#
_symmetry.space_group_name_H-M   'P 1'
#
loop_
_entity.id
_entity.type
_entity.pdbx_description
1 polymer ?
#
loop_
_entity_poly.entity_id
_entity_poly.type
_entity_poly.pdbx_seq_one_letter_code
_entity_poly.pdbx_strand_id
1 'polypeptide(L)'
;MEYQSVYTPIKVGTFESDVICQLCKLYQISRSRTTPYHPEGNAQCERFNRTLHNLLKSLSPDKKKHWPKYLPELVFSYKVSQNSTTGYSPYYLLFGRSPKLPIDFLLGTNQTDETDQSLYEWIIAHQNHLICLRKAESRQRSLLNTAKAKHDEQHFQS
;
A
#
# COMPACT_ATOMS: atom_id res chain seq x y z
N MET A 1 -9.68 -17.82 -49.63
CA MET A 1 -10.56 -16.78 -49.07
C MET A 1 -10.35 -16.77 -47.58
N GLU A 2 -9.49 -15.85 -47.12
CA GLU A 2 -9.03 -15.75 -45.74
C GLU A 2 -10.15 -15.25 -44.83
N TYR A 3 -10.42 -16.00 -43.76
CA TYR A 3 -11.21 -15.53 -42.63
C TYR A 3 -10.34 -14.61 -41.76
N GLN A 4 -10.46 -13.30 -41.94
CA GLN A 4 -9.96 -12.34 -40.97
C GLN A 4 -10.95 -12.25 -39.80
N SER A 5 -10.64 -12.99 -38.73
CA SER A 5 -11.25 -12.80 -37.41
C SER A 5 -10.83 -11.42 -36.87
N VAL A 6 -11.75 -10.46 -36.89
CA VAL A 6 -11.55 -9.14 -36.26
C VAL A 6 -11.69 -9.33 -34.74
N TYR A 7 -10.59 -9.72 -34.12
CA TYR A 7 -10.46 -9.83 -32.68
C TYR A 7 -10.21 -8.42 -32.10
N THR A 8 -11.26 -7.78 -31.60
CA THR A 8 -11.11 -6.53 -30.84
C THR A 8 -10.95 -6.86 -29.35
N PRO A 9 -9.73 -6.73 -28.77
CA PRO A 9 -9.61 -6.83 -27.32
C PRO A 9 -10.39 -5.67 -26.68
N ILE A 10 -11.08 -5.95 -25.59
CA ILE A 10 -11.81 -4.96 -24.78
C ILE A 10 -10.82 -3.87 -24.36
N LYS A 11 -10.78 -2.76 -25.12
CA LYS A 11 -10.00 -1.58 -24.78
C LYS A 11 -10.66 -0.91 -23.58
N VAL A 12 -10.17 -1.20 -22.38
CA VAL A 12 -10.38 -0.31 -21.24
C VAL A 12 -9.46 0.89 -21.47
N GLY A 13 -9.88 1.81 -22.34
CA GLY A 13 -9.03 2.85 -22.95
C GLY A 13 -8.29 3.77 -21.96
N THR A 14 -8.70 3.80 -20.70
CA THR A 14 -8.06 4.62 -19.66
C THR A 14 -6.68 4.11 -19.27
N PHE A 15 -6.50 2.79 -19.11
CA PHE A 15 -5.22 2.20 -18.68
C PHE A 15 -4.20 2.03 -19.83
N GLU A 16 -4.66 2.16 -21.07
CA GLU A 16 -3.81 2.15 -22.26
C GLU A 16 -3.44 3.55 -22.77
N SER A 17 -3.91 4.61 -22.11
CA SER A 17 -3.64 5.99 -22.54
C SER A 17 -2.15 6.33 -22.52
N ASP A 18 -1.75 7.22 -23.42
CA ASP A 18 -0.36 7.69 -23.53
C ASP A 18 0.14 8.32 -22.23
N VAL A 19 -0.75 9.00 -21.50
CA VAL A 19 -0.47 9.59 -20.19
C VAL A 19 -0.04 8.51 -19.19
N ILE A 20 -0.77 7.40 -19.10
CA ILE A 20 -0.43 6.28 -18.21
C ILE A 20 0.88 5.61 -18.67
N CYS A 21 1.11 5.50 -19.97
CA CYS A 21 2.36 4.95 -20.52
C CYS A 21 3.57 5.79 -20.10
N GLN A 22 3.48 7.12 -20.22
CA GLN A 22 4.55 8.04 -19.80
C GLN A 22 4.77 7.99 -18.29
N LEU A 23 3.69 7.95 -17.50
CA LEU A 23 3.75 7.81 -16.04
C LEU A 23 4.50 6.53 -15.64
N CYS A 24 4.12 5.38 -16.21
CA CYS A 24 4.79 4.11 -15.94
C CYS A 24 6.28 4.14 -16.31
N LYS A 25 6.65 4.78 -17.43
CA LYS A 25 8.06 4.96 -17.82
C LYS A 25 8.83 5.80 -16.81
N LEU A 26 8.25 6.90 -16.32
CA LEU A 26 8.87 7.77 -15.32
C LEU A 26 9.15 7.02 -14.00
N TYR A 27 8.17 6.23 -13.53
CA TYR A 27 8.31 5.43 -12.31
C TYR A 27 9.00 4.08 -12.50
N GLN A 28 9.51 3.78 -13.71
CA GLN A 28 10.15 2.50 -14.04
C GLN A 28 9.25 1.27 -13.76
N ILE A 29 7.94 1.44 -13.92
CA ILE A 29 6.94 0.38 -13.71
C ILE A 29 6.77 -0.40 -15.01
N SER A 30 7.06 -1.70 -14.98
CA SER A 30 6.77 -2.60 -16.08
C SER A 30 5.26 -2.88 -16.15
N ARG A 31 4.66 -2.68 -17.33
CA ARG A 31 3.23 -2.92 -17.54
C ARG A 31 3.00 -4.36 -17.97
N SER A 32 2.19 -5.08 -17.21
CA SER A 32 1.66 -6.38 -17.63
C SER A 32 0.31 -6.20 -18.30
N ARG A 33 0.09 -6.88 -19.43
CA ARG A 33 -1.21 -6.93 -20.13
C ARG A 33 -1.82 -8.29 -19.86
N THR A 34 -3.06 -8.32 -19.40
CA THR A 34 -3.85 -9.56 -19.40
C THR A 34 -4.05 -9.97 -20.84
N THR A 35 -3.51 -11.11 -21.25
CA THR A 35 -3.70 -11.58 -22.62
C THR A 35 -5.18 -11.89 -22.82
N PRO A 36 -5.73 -11.53 -23.97
CA PRO A 36 -7.07 -11.97 -24.30
C PRO A 36 -7.08 -13.50 -24.28
N TYR A 37 -8.08 -14.10 -23.61
CA TYR A 37 -8.19 -15.54 -23.28
C TYR A 37 -7.36 -16.08 -22.10
N HIS A 38 -6.60 -15.27 -21.35
CA HIS A 38 -6.09 -15.66 -20.02
C HIS A 38 -6.66 -14.75 -18.92
N PRO A 39 -7.90 -14.99 -18.47
CA PRO A 39 -8.51 -14.21 -17.39
C PRO A 39 -7.80 -14.41 -16.03
N GLU A 40 -6.95 -15.44 -15.89
CA GLU A 40 -6.26 -15.77 -14.65
C GLU A 40 -5.39 -14.63 -14.11
N GLY A 41 -4.78 -13.84 -15.01
CA GLY A 41 -3.95 -12.69 -14.62
C GLY A 41 -4.71 -11.59 -13.88
N ASN A 42 -6.04 -11.53 -14.01
CA ASN A 42 -6.90 -10.57 -13.33
C ASN A 42 -7.86 -11.20 -12.32
N ALA A 43 -7.81 -12.53 -12.15
CA ALA A 43 -8.81 -13.28 -11.39
C ALA A 43 -8.93 -12.81 -9.93
N GLN A 44 -7.82 -12.37 -9.32
CA GLN A 44 -7.84 -11.89 -7.94
C GLN A 44 -8.57 -10.54 -7.80
N CYS A 45 -8.35 -9.61 -8.74
CA CYS A 45 -9.07 -8.35 -8.79
C CYS A 45 -10.56 -8.59 -9.02
N GLU A 46 -10.92 -9.47 -9.95
CA GLU A 46 -12.31 -9.82 -10.24
C GLU A 46 -13.03 -10.47 -9.06
N ARG A 47 -12.35 -11.38 -8.33
CA ARG A 47 -12.87 -11.97 -7.10
C ARG A 47 -13.11 -10.92 -6.03
N PHE A 48 -12.15 -10.02 -5.81
CA PHE A 48 -12.31 -8.93 -4.85
C PHE A 48 -13.48 -8.01 -5.24
N ASN A 49 -13.58 -7.61 -6.50
CA ASN A 49 -14.68 -6.77 -6.99
C ASN A 49 -16.03 -7.44 -6.77
N ARG A 50 -16.15 -8.75 -7.02
CA ARG A 50 -17.36 -9.52 -6.72
C ARG A 50 -17.74 -9.47 -5.24
N THR A 51 -16.76 -9.65 -4.35
CA THR A 51 -16.99 -9.55 -2.90
C THR A 51 -17.42 -8.14 -2.50
N LEU A 52 -16.78 -7.11 -3.04
CA LEU A 52 -17.13 -5.72 -2.78
C LEU A 52 -18.55 -5.39 -3.26
N HIS A 53 -18.96 -5.89 -4.42
CA HIS A 53 -20.33 -5.76 -4.91
C HIS A 53 -21.34 -6.45 -3.97
N ASN A 54 -21.00 -7.61 -3.41
CA ASN A 54 -21.86 -8.28 -2.44
C ASN A 54 -21.98 -7.49 -1.13
N LEU A 55 -20.89 -6.90 -0.64
CA LEU A 55 -20.90 -5.99 0.50
C LEU A 55 -21.73 -4.73 0.24
N LEU A 56 -21.67 -4.18 -0.97
CA LEU A 56 -22.51 -3.03 -1.35
C LEU A 56 -24.00 -3.40 -1.42
N LYS A 57 -24.33 -4.66 -1.74
CA LYS A 57 -25.71 -5.15 -1.76
C LYS A 57 -26.30 -5.31 -0.35
N SER A 58 -25.49 -5.48 0.69
CA SER A 58 -25.99 -5.59 2.07
C SER A 58 -26.37 -4.23 2.69
N LEU A 59 -26.01 -3.11 2.04
CA LEU A 59 -26.43 -1.78 2.48
C LEU A 59 -27.94 -1.58 2.30
N SER A 60 -28.56 -0.84 3.23
CA SER A 60 -29.94 -0.40 3.08
C SER A 60 -30.11 0.52 1.86
N PRO A 61 -31.32 0.63 1.28
CA PRO A 61 -31.57 1.42 0.07
C PRO A 61 -31.07 2.88 0.18
N ASP A 62 -31.29 3.52 1.32
CA ASP A 62 -30.86 4.91 1.58
C ASP A 62 -29.33 5.06 1.61
N LYS A 63 -28.65 4.08 2.21
CA LYS A 63 -27.19 4.02 2.27
C LYS A 63 -26.59 3.71 0.90
N LYS A 64 -27.25 2.84 0.12
CA LYS A 64 -26.84 2.46 -1.24
C LYS A 64 -26.86 3.65 -2.22
N LYS A 65 -27.82 4.58 -2.06
CA LYS A 65 -27.84 5.84 -2.84
C LYS A 65 -26.58 6.69 -2.60
N HIS A 66 -26.01 6.60 -1.40
CA HIS A 66 -24.80 7.32 -1.00
C HIS A 66 -23.61 6.36 -0.79
N TRP A 67 -23.56 5.27 -1.58
CA TRP A 67 -22.56 4.22 -1.42
C TRP A 67 -21.09 4.70 -1.35
N PRO A 68 -20.64 5.78 -2.04
CA PRO A 68 -19.24 6.20 -1.95
C PRO A 68 -18.85 6.60 -0.53
N LYS A 69 -19.80 7.12 0.27
CA LYS A 69 -19.58 7.49 1.67
C LYS A 69 -19.33 6.29 2.57
N TYR A 70 -19.95 5.14 2.25
CA TYR A 70 -19.85 3.90 3.04
C TYR A 70 -18.76 2.96 2.52
N LEU A 71 -18.14 3.27 1.38
CA LEU A 71 -17.10 2.43 0.80
C LEU A 71 -15.91 2.19 1.75
N PRO A 72 -15.38 3.19 2.48
CA PRO A 72 -14.29 2.96 3.43
C PRO A 72 -14.67 1.98 4.54
N GLU A 73 -15.92 2.03 5.02
CA GLU A 73 -16.45 1.14 6.05
C GLU A 73 -16.54 -0.30 5.55
N LEU A 74 -17.06 -0.51 4.34
CA LEU A 74 -17.15 -1.84 3.73
C LEU A 74 -15.77 -2.44 3.40
N VAL A 75 -14.84 -1.61 2.94
CA VAL A 75 -13.47 -2.06 2.69
C VAL A 75 -12.77 -2.41 4.01
N PHE A 76 -13.02 -1.64 5.07
CA PHE A 76 -12.51 -1.96 6.39
C PHE A 76 -13.09 -3.28 6.90
N SER A 77 -14.41 -3.49 6.80
CA SER A 77 -15.03 -4.75 7.22
C SER A 77 -14.44 -5.96 6.47
N TYR A 78 -14.17 -5.81 5.16
CA TYR A 78 -13.48 -6.84 4.39
C TYR A 78 -12.06 -7.12 4.89
N LYS A 79 -11.28 -6.07 5.20
CA LYS A 79 -9.90 -6.21 5.67
C LYS A 79 -9.80 -6.94 7.01
N VAL A 80 -10.77 -6.75 7.90
CA VAL A 80 -10.75 -7.34 9.24
C VAL A 80 -11.43 -8.71 9.31
N SER A 81 -12.31 -9.02 8.36
CA SER A 81 -12.98 -10.32 8.28
C SER A 81 -12.02 -11.41 7.82
N GLN A 82 -12.10 -12.59 8.44
CA GLN A 82 -11.35 -13.76 8.00
C GLN A 82 -11.87 -14.23 6.65
N ASN A 83 -10.97 -14.50 5.71
CA ASN A 83 -11.33 -15.07 4.44
C ASN A 83 -11.37 -16.61 4.56
N SER A 84 -12.49 -17.22 4.16
CA SER A 84 -12.71 -18.67 4.21
C SER A 84 -11.60 -19.52 3.55
N THR A 85 -10.95 -19.02 2.50
CA THR A 85 -9.89 -19.76 1.80
C THR A 85 -8.57 -19.74 2.55
N THR A 86 -8.21 -18.59 3.12
CA THR A 86 -6.92 -18.42 3.80
C THR A 86 -7.01 -18.67 5.30
N GLY A 87 -8.21 -18.67 5.89
CA GLY A 87 -8.43 -18.71 7.34
C GLY A 87 -8.05 -17.43 8.09
N TYR A 88 -7.32 -16.53 7.44
CA TYR A 88 -6.82 -15.28 8.01
C TYR A 88 -7.48 -14.06 7.38
N SER A 89 -7.52 -12.96 8.13
CA SER A 89 -7.96 -11.67 7.60
C SER A 89 -6.87 -11.03 6.75
N PRO A 90 -7.22 -10.28 5.69
CA PRO A 90 -6.24 -9.53 4.90
C PRO A 90 -5.38 -8.58 5.74
N TYR A 91 -5.95 -8.00 6.79
CA TYR A 91 -5.21 -7.15 7.74
C TYR A 91 -4.10 -7.95 8.45
N TYR A 92 -4.43 -9.14 8.94
CA TYR A 92 -3.46 -10.02 9.59
C TYR A 92 -2.34 -10.43 8.62
N LEU A 93 -2.66 -10.75 7.38
CA LEU A 93 -1.65 -11.12 6.37
C LEU A 93 -0.72 -9.96 6.00
N LEU A 94 -1.20 -8.71 6.07
CA LEU A 94 -0.40 -7.53 5.73
C LEU A 94 0.46 -7.04 6.89
N PHE A 95 -0.05 -7.09 8.13
CA PHE A 95 0.59 -6.49 9.30
C PHE A 95 1.10 -7.52 10.33
N GLY A 96 0.81 -8.81 10.13
CA GLY A 96 1.16 -9.89 11.06
C GLY A 96 0.42 -9.83 12.40
N ARG A 97 -0.67 -9.08 12.50
CA ARG A 97 -1.39 -8.80 13.74
C ARG A 97 -2.88 -8.80 13.56
N SER A 98 -3.61 -9.23 14.58
CA SER A 98 -5.07 -9.19 14.56
C SER A 98 -5.56 -7.74 14.63
N PRO A 99 -6.53 -7.33 13.79
CA PRO A 99 -7.09 -5.99 13.85
C PRO A 99 -7.83 -5.80 15.17
N LYS A 100 -7.51 -4.73 15.91
CA LYS A 100 -8.25 -4.36 17.13
C LYS A 100 -9.45 -3.51 16.75
N LEU A 101 -10.65 -4.03 16.99
CA LEU A 101 -11.91 -3.35 16.70
C LEU A 101 -12.44 -2.64 17.94
N PRO A 102 -13.25 -1.56 17.80
CA PRO A 102 -13.91 -0.92 18.93
C PRO A 102 -14.74 -1.89 19.79
N ILE A 103 -15.33 -2.90 19.16
CA ILE A 103 -16.08 -3.95 19.86
C ILE A 103 -15.20 -4.81 20.75
N ASP A 104 -13.93 -5.05 20.40
CA ASP A 104 -13.00 -5.82 21.20
C ASP A 104 -12.66 -5.09 22.51
N PHE A 105 -12.68 -3.74 22.48
CA PHE A 105 -12.52 -2.92 23.69
C PHE A 105 -13.72 -3.03 24.61
N LEU A 106 -14.93 -3.04 24.04
CA LEU A 106 -16.17 -3.23 24.80
C LEU A 106 -16.26 -4.64 25.41
N LEU A 107 -15.77 -5.65 24.71
CA LEU A 107 -15.80 -7.05 25.14
C LEU A 107 -14.62 -7.43 26.07
N GLY A 108 -13.65 -6.52 26.28
CA GLY A 108 -12.47 -6.78 27.09
C GLY A 108 -11.56 -7.88 26.51
N THR A 109 -11.68 -8.19 25.22
CA THR A 109 -10.93 -9.27 24.54
C THR A 109 -9.57 -8.81 24.01
N ASN A 110 -9.25 -7.52 24.14
CA ASN A 110 -7.91 -6.98 23.85
C ASN A 110 -6.91 -7.42 24.91
N GLN A 111 -6.53 -8.70 24.90
CA GLN A 111 -5.29 -9.11 25.55
C GLN A 111 -4.17 -8.47 24.72
N THR A 112 -3.32 -7.66 25.37
CA THR A 112 -2.09 -7.19 24.75
C THR A 112 -1.23 -8.42 24.49
N ASP A 113 -1.14 -8.85 23.23
CA ASP A 113 -0.18 -9.87 22.83
C ASP A 113 1.20 -9.41 23.32
N GLU A 114 1.99 -10.28 23.95
CA GLU A 114 3.35 -9.93 24.44
C GLU A 114 4.25 -9.34 23.32
N THR A 115 3.91 -9.62 22.07
CA THR A 115 4.55 -9.09 20.86
C THR A 115 4.27 -7.60 20.60
N ASP A 116 3.18 -7.03 21.14
CA ASP A 116 2.87 -5.62 20.98
C ASP A 116 3.83 -4.74 21.79
N GLN A 117 4.10 -5.11 23.04
CA GLN A 117 5.05 -4.41 23.91
C GLN A 117 6.44 -4.32 23.26
N SER A 118 6.91 -5.46 22.71
CA SER A 118 8.20 -5.59 22.03
C SER A 118 8.29 -4.73 20.75
N LEU A 119 7.23 -4.62 19.95
CA LEU A 119 7.27 -3.76 18.76
C LEU A 119 7.28 -2.27 19.13
N TYR A 120 6.50 -1.84 20.12
CA TYR A 120 6.53 -0.44 20.55
C TYR A 120 7.92 -0.03 21.02
N GLU A 121 8.58 -0.89 21.80
CA GLU A 121 9.97 -0.69 22.21
C GLU A 121 10.92 -0.64 20.99
N TRP A 122 10.75 -1.55 20.03
CA TRP A 122 11.56 -1.55 18.80
C TRP A 122 11.36 -0.28 17.96
N ILE A 123 10.12 0.17 17.77
CA ILE A 123 9.81 1.39 16.99
C ILE A 123 10.48 2.61 17.63
N ILE A 124 10.40 2.74 18.95
CA ILE A 124 11.03 3.84 19.69
C ILE A 124 12.55 3.78 19.56
N ALA A 125 13.14 2.60 19.74
CA ALA A 125 14.59 2.39 19.59
C ALA A 125 15.05 2.72 18.16
N HIS A 126 14.29 2.30 17.15
CA HIS A 126 14.59 2.54 15.75
C HIS A 126 14.50 4.02 15.39
N GLN A 127 13.46 4.73 15.85
CA GLN A 127 13.32 6.17 15.66
C GLN A 127 14.49 6.94 16.30
N ASN A 128 14.86 6.59 17.53
CA ASN A 128 16.01 7.17 18.21
C ASN A 128 17.32 6.92 17.45
N HIS A 129 17.50 5.71 16.93
CA HIS A 129 18.65 5.38 16.10
C HIS A 129 18.72 6.23 14.83
N LEU A 130 17.62 6.37 14.08
CA LEU A 130 17.56 7.22 12.89
C LEU A 130 17.84 8.70 13.20
N ILE A 131 17.34 9.21 14.32
CA ILE A 131 17.64 10.57 14.79
C ILE A 131 19.13 10.72 15.08
N CYS A 132 19.74 9.74 15.74
CA CYS A 132 21.17 9.73 16.01
C CYS A 132 22.01 9.71 14.72
N LEU A 133 21.66 8.86 13.75
CA LEU A 133 22.33 8.82 12.45
C LEU A 133 22.24 10.17 11.74
N ARG A 134 21.06 10.78 11.69
CA ARG A 134 20.84 12.08 11.04
C ARG A 134 21.65 13.20 11.70
N LYS A 135 21.79 13.18 13.03
CA LYS A 135 22.65 14.09 13.79
C LYS A 135 24.14 13.87 13.50
N ALA A 136 24.57 12.61 13.39
CA ALA A 136 25.95 12.26 13.08
C ALA A 136 26.34 12.72 11.67
N GLU A 137 25.47 12.50 10.69
CA GLU A 137 25.67 12.94 9.30
C GLU A 137 25.79 14.47 9.21
N SER A 138 24.93 15.20 9.93
CA SER A 138 24.98 16.67 9.99
C SER A 138 26.31 17.19 10.55
N ARG A 139 26.82 16.54 11.61
CA ARG A 139 28.15 16.86 12.19
C ARG A 139 29.28 16.56 11.23
N GLN A 140 29.24 15.42 10.55
CA GLN A 140 30.28 15.03 9.60
C GLN A 140 30.34 16.03 8.44
N ARG A 141 29.17 16.46 7.95
CA ARG A 141 29.04 17.48 6.90
C ARG A 141 29.55 18.84 7.34
N SER A 142 29.25 19.28 8.57
CA SER A 142 29.81 20.54 9.09
C SER A 142 31.32 20.48 9.26
N LEU A 143 31.87 19.36 9.73
CA LEU A 143 33.31 19.16 9.88
C LEU A 143 34.04 19.20 8.53
N LEU A 144 33.51 18.51 7.52
CA LEU A 144 34.03 18.53 6.16
C LEU A 144 33.98 19.94 5.56
N ASN A 145 32.90 20.69 5.80
CA ASN A 145 32.79 22.07 5.33
C ASN A 145 33.81 22.99 6.01
N THR A 146 34.00 22.89 7.33
CA THR A 146 35.05 23.66 8.03
C THR A 146 36.47 23.27 7.63
N ALA A 147 36.71 21.99 7.32
CA ALA A 147 38.01 21.52 6.85
C ALA A 147 38.33 22.06 5.44
N LYS A 148 37.34 22.07 4.54
CA LYS A 148 37.47 22.71 3.21
C LYS A 148 37.73 24.22 3.33
N ALA A 149 36.97 24.93 4.16
CA ALA A 149 37.16 26.36 4.36
C ALA A 149 38.59 26.71 4.85
N LYS A 150 39.14 25.95 5.80
CA LYS A 150 40.53 26.12 6.26
C LYS A 150 41.56 25.83 5.16
N HIS A 151 41.33 24.82 4.33
CA HIS A 151 42.20 24.49 3.21
C HIS A 151 42.19 25.59 2.14
N ASP A 152 41.03 26.16 1.85
CA ASP A 152 40.86 27.25 0.89
C ASP A 152 41.51 28.55 1.38
N GLU A 153 41.44 28.86 2.68
CA GLU A 153 42.15 30.01 3.31
C GLU A 153 43.68 29.89 3.21
N GLN A 154 44.24 28.68 3.33
CA GLN A 154 45.68 28.44 3.21
C GLN A 154 46.20 28.55 1.77
N HIS A 155 45.38 28.18 0.79
CA HIS A 155 45.73 28.28 -0.64
C HIS A 155 45.56 29.68 -1.25
N PHE A 156 44.86 30.61 -0.57
CA PHE A 156 44.66 31.98 -1.03
C PHE A 156 45.77 32.96 -0.58
N GLN A 157 46.65 32.57 0.35
CA GLN A 157 47.75 33.41 0.88
C GLN A 157 49.16 33.06 0.33
N SER A 158 49.27 32.24 -0.71
CA SER A 158 50.51 32.00 -1.48
C SER A 158 50.33 32.48 -2.92
#